data_AF-A0A951EFM2-F1
#
_entry.id   AF-A0A951EFM2-F1
#
_cell.length_a   1.000
_cell.length_b   1.000
_cell.length_c   1.000
_cell.angle_alpha   90.00
_cell.angle_beta   90.00
_cell.angle_gamma   90.00
#
_symmetry.space_group_name_H-M   'P 1'
#
loop_
_entity.id
_entity.type
_entity.pdbx_description
1 polymer ?
#
loop_
_entity_poly.entity_id
_entity_poly.type
_entity_poly.pdbx_seq_one_letter_code
_entity_poly.pdbx_strand_id
1 'polypeptide(L)'
;MGTGNLTELTDADSGGVAAPLIGICSELHIRNVLVVQVSPHTRRTIEEHDGARRIMFAAREDMSLPKDYGSALLQLHDRKPFASSLADIAELAAQVKDLNFRIETAPDGIHVYNRAGHHVGRDALSLFPKLGVDRDAPHAFYLGTELMKAEIALALGKRYAQDEPLHWGVAVSPDEEDLTRLKQAGHTLRGA
;
A
#
# COMPACT_ATOMS: atom_id res chain seq x y z
N MET A 1 7.98 9.09 29.03
CA MET A 1 6.82 9.89 28.58
C MET A 1 5.63 8.97 28.44
N GLY A 2 4.45 9.41 28.86
CA GLY A 2 3.20 8.69 28.56
C GLY A 2 2.59 9.25 27.28
N THR A 3 2.35 8.39 26.29
CA THR A 3 1.79 8.77 24.98
C THR A 3 0.37 8.25 24.78
N GLY A 4 -0.04 7.25 25.57
CA GLY A 4 -1.31 6.52 25.44
C GLY A 4 -2.55 7.40 25.31
N ASN A 5 -2.80 8.30 26.28
CA ASN A 5 -4.00 9.15 26.25
C ASN A 5 -4.14 9.95 24.96
N LEU A 6 -3.04 10.50 24.43
CA LEU A 6 -3.10 11.30 23.21
C LEU A 6 -3.32 10.41 21.98
N THR A 7 -2.67 9.26 21.91
CA THR A 7 -2.88 8.31 20.80
C THR A 7 -4.25 7.63 20.84
N GLU A 8 -4.87 7.51 22.02
CA GLU A 8 -6.14 6.80 22.22
C GLU A 8 -7.37 7.72 22.13
N LEU A 9 -7.29 8.91 22.70
CA LEU A 9 -8.42 9.83 22.88
C LEU A 9 -8.43 10.97 21.85
N THR A 10 -7.73 10.79 20.73
CA THR A 10 -7.73 11.71 19.60
C THR A 10 -8.35 11.00 18.42
N ASP A 11 -9.37 11.58 17.80
CA ASP A 11 -9.98 11.07 16.57
C ASP A 11 -9.05 11.33 15.35
N ALA A 12 -7.94 10.60 15.32
CA ALA A 12 -6.93 10.63 14.26
C ALA A 12 -6.26 9.26 14.14
N ASP A 13 -5.65 8.96 13.00
CA ASP A 13 -4.88 7.72 12.84
C ASP A 13 -3.71 7.70 13.84
N SER A 14 -3.63 6.64 14.66
CA SER A 14 -2.72 6.57 15.79
C SER A 14 -1.24 6.63 15.38
N GLY A 15 -0.87 6.07 14.22
CA GLY A 15 0.47 6.22 13.66
C GLY A 15 0.86 7.68 13.37
N GLY A 16 -0.09 8.49 12.92
CA GLY A 16 0.08 9.92 12.67
C GLY A 16 0.26 10.74 13.95
N VAL A 17 -0.31 10.30 15.07
CA VAL A 17 -0.13 10.91 16.40
C VAL A 17 1.17 10.41 17.07
N ALA A 18 1.48 9.12 16.93
CA ALA A 18 2.68 8.51 17.50
C ALA A 18 3.97 9.10 16.89
N ALA A 19 4.00 9.35 15.58
CA ALA A 19 5.16 9.92 14.89
C ALA A 19 5.67 11.23 15.53
N PRO A 20 4.88 12.33 15.64
CA PRO A 20 5.34 13.58 16.22
C PRO A 20 5.64 13.45 17.72
N LEU A 21 4.87 12.67 18.48
CA LEU A 21 5.16 12.42 19.90
C LEU A 21 6.54 11.80 20.11
N ILE A 22 6.89 10.84 19.27
CA ILE A 22 8.21 10.18 19.32
C ILE A 22 9.31 11.08 18.75
N GLY A 23 9.01 11.93 17.77
CA GLY A 23 9.91 13.00 17.34
C GLY A 23 10.28 13.92 18.51
N ILE A 24 9.28 14.41 19.26
CA ILE A 24 9.48 15.22 20.47
C ILE A 24 10.31 14.45 21.52
N CYS A 25 10.02 13.16 21.74
CA CYS A 25 10.82 12.33 22.64
C CYS A 25 12.29 12.26 22.20
N SER A 26 12.54 12.07 20.90
CA SER A 26 13.89 11.97 20.33
C SER A 26 14.67 13.26 20.53
N GLU A 27 14.08 14.41 20.21
CA GLU A 27 14.70 15.73 20.36
C GLU A 27 14.98 16.07 21.84
N LEU A 28 14.04 15.76 22.74
CA LEU A 28 14.21 15.96 24.19
C LEU A 28 15.05 14.89 24.88
N HIS A 29 15.64 13.95 24.13
CA HIS A 29 16.46 12.85 24.66
C HIS A 29 15.73 11.98 25.71
N ILE A 30 14.42 11.83 25.57
CA ILE A 30 13.60 10.95 26.39
C ILE A 30 13.90 9.50 26.01
N ARG A 31 14.46 8.74 26.96
CA ARG A 31 14.88 7.35 26.74
C ARG A 31 13.83 6.28 27.02
N ASN A 32 12.71 6.66 27.66
CA ASN A 32 11.67 5.72 28.07
C ASN A 32 10.29 6.26 27.71
N VAL A 33 9.51 5.46 26.99
CA VAL A 33 8.11 5.74 26.63
C VAL A 33 7.25 4.59 27.17
N LEU A 34 6.18 4.94 27.89
CA LEU A 34 5.20 3.97 28.36
C LEU A 34 4.12 3.82 27.29
N VAL A 35 4.01 2.63 26.72
CA VAL A 35 3.02 2.27 25.70
C VAL A 35 2.13 1.16 26.26
N VAL A 36 0.82 1.32 26.10
CA VAL A 36 -0.20 0.35 26.52
C VAL A 36 -1.15 0.14 25.36
N GLN A 37 -1.47 -1.13 25.06
CA GLN A 37 -2.35 -1.51 23.97
C GLN A 37 -3.58 -2.23 24.53
N VAL A 38 -4.59 -1.44 24.92
CA VAL A 38 -5.86 -1.95 25.46
C VAL A 38 -7.08 -1.45 24.68
N SER A 39 -6.94 -0.37 23.92
CA SER A 39 -8.04 0.25 23.19
C SER A 39 -8.27 -0.41 21.82
N PRO A 40 -9.53 -0.60 21.40
CA PRO A 40 -9.86 -0.99 20.03
C PRO A 40 -9.44 0.02 18.97
N HIS A 41 -9.19 1.29 19.34
CA HIS A 41 -8.71 2.31 18.40
C HIS A 41 -7.22 2.15 18.09
N THR A 42 -6.39 1.87 19.10
CA THR A 42 -4.92 1.85 18.99
C THR A 42 -4.36 0.44 18.80
N ARG A 43 -4.91 -0.31 17.84
CA ARG A 43 -4.67 -1.76 17.64
C ARG A 43 -3.23 -2.14 17.30
N ARG A 44 -2.42 -1.18 16.86
CA ARG A 44 -1.04 -1.37 16.40
C ARG A 44 -0.07 -0.38 17.05
N THR A 45 -0.46 0.18 18.20
CA THR A 45 0.31 1.25 18.85
C THR A 45 1.72 0.83 19.23
N ILE A 46 1.93 -0.43 19.61
CA ILE A 46 3.27 -0.92 19.93
C ILE A 46 4.16 -0.87 18.69
N GLU A 47 3.68 -1.38 17.56
CA GLU A 47 4.40 -1.41 16.29
C GLU A 47 4.58 -0.01 15.69
N GLU A 48 3.58 0.87 15.86
CA GLU A 48 3.67 2.28 15.47
C GLU A 48 4.74 3.02 16.26
N HIS A 49 4.79 2.85 17.59
CA HIS A 49 5.83 3.44 18.42
C HIS A 49 7.21 2.85 18.12
N ASP A 50 7.30 1.54 17.82
CA ASP A 50 8.55 0.89 17.43
C ASP A 50 9.07 1.42 16.07
N GLY A 51 8.19 1.57 15.07
CA GLY A 51 8.52 2.18 13.79
C GLY A 51 8.95 3.63 13.95
N ALA A 52 8.18 4.42 14.70
CA ALA A 52 8.46 5.84 14.96
C ALA A 52 9.80 6.04 15.66
N ARG A 53 10.09 5.26 16.72
CA ARG A 53 11.35 5.46 17.48
C ARG A 53 12.57 5.16 16.63
N ARG A 54 12.50 4.18 15.71
CA ARG A 54 13.62 3.83 14.83
C ARG A 54 13.88 4.94 13.81
N ILE A 55 12.81 5.44 13.17
CA ILE A 55 12.88 6.54 12.21
C ILE A 55 13.44 7.80 12.88
N MET A 56 12.86 8.20 14.02
CA MET A 56 13.23 9.44 14.71
C MET A 56 14.62 9.37 15.37
N PHE A 57 15.03 8.20 15.86
CA PHE A 57 16.38 8.01 16.38
C PHE A 57 17.42 8.13 15.26
N ALA A 58 17.25 7.39 14.17
CA ALA A 58 18.20 7.40 13.06
C ALA A 58 18.32 8.79 12.42
N ALA A 59 17.20 9.48 12.20
CA ALA A 59 17.19 10.84 11.67
C ALA A 59 17.95 11.83 12.57
N ARG A 60 17.80 11.72 13.89
CA ARG A 60 18.52 12.56 14.85
C ARG A 60 20.03 12.29 14.83
N GLU A 61 20.44 11.02 14.87
CA GLU A 61 21.87 10.65 14.82
C GLU A 61 22.54 11.13 13.53
N ASP A 62 21.82 11.08 12.41
CA ASP A 62 22.32 11.54 11.11
C ASP A 62 22.18 13.07 10.90
N MET A 63 21.59 13.81 11.87
CA MET A 63 21.22 15.22 11.75
C MET A 63 20.44 15.52 10.45
N SER A 64 19.47 14.67 10.14
CA SER A 64 18.72 14.70 8.89
C SER A 64 17.21 14.75 9.13
N LEU A 65 16.44 14.97 8.07
CA LEU A 65 14.98 14.87 8.13
C LEU A 65 14.56 13.41 8.30
N PRO A 66 13.48 13.09 9.04
CA PRO A 66 12.96 11.73 9.23
C PRO A 66 12.25 11.20 7.98
N LYS A 67 13.01 11.11 6.88
CA LYS A 67 12.58 10.74 5.54
C LYS A 67 13.52 9.66 5.02
N ASP A 68 12.97 8.70 4.29
CA ASP A 68 13.74 7.61 3.65
C ASP A 68 14.36 6.57 4.62
N TYR A 69 14.09 6.64 5.93
CA TYR A 69 14.50 5.61 6.91
C TYR A 69 13.64 4.35 6.94
N GLY A 70 12.38 4.45 6.50
CA GLY A 70 11.44 3.33 6.49
C GLY A 70 10.03 3.75 6.13
N SER A 71 9.19 2.77 5.79
CA SER A 71 7.77 2.95 5.43
C SER A 71 6.81 2.47 6.51
N ALA A 72 7.30 2.13 7.71
CA ALA A 72 6.52 1.56 8.81
C ALA A 72 5.24 2.37 9.10
N LEU A 73 5.33 3.70 9.09
CA LEU A 73 4.21 4.62 9.39
C LEU A 73 3.45 5.10 8.15
N LEU A 74 3.85 4.68 6.94
CA LEU A 74 3.13 5.00 5.71
C LEU A 74 1.97 4.02 5.53
N GLN A 75 0.96 4.13 6.39
CA GLN A 75 -0.14 3.17 6.48
C GLN A 75 -1.22 3.45 5.44
N LEU A 76 -1.67 4.70 5.28
CA LEU A 76 -2.80 5.05 4.39
C LEU A 76 -2.38 5.30 2.94
N HIS A 77 -1.29 6.02 2.71
CA HIS A 77 -0.79 6.40 1.39
C HIS A 77 0.71 6.17 1.29
N ASP A 78 1.22 6.01 0.08
CA ASP A 78 2.65 5.88 -0.19
C ASP A 78 3.22 7.20 -0.72
N ARG A 79 4.51 7.43 -0.47
CA ARG A 79 5.20 8.66 -0.93
C ARG A 79 5.25 8.77 -2.46
N LYS A 80 5.26 7.63 -3.15
CA LYS A 80 5.25 7.51 -4.60
C LYS A 80 4.24 6.41 -4.96
N PRO A 81 2.96 6.75 -5.17
CA PRO A 81 1.91 5.76 -5.41
C PRO A 81 2.07 5.05 -6.75
N PHE A 82 2.38 5.78 -7.82
CA PHE A 82 2.40 5.21 -9.17
C PHE A 82 3.78 4.64 -9.51
N ALA A 83 3.80 3.44 -10.10
CA ALA A 83 5.02 2.78 -10.54
C ALA A 83 5.47 3.26 -11.93
N SER A 84 4.49 3.46 -12.80
CA SER A 84 4.67 3.79 -14.21
C SER A 84 4.06 5.16 -14.49
N SER A 85 4.62 5.87 -15.47
CA SER A 85 3.96 7.08 -16.02
C SER A 85 2.90 6.69 -17.05
N LEU A 86 2.04 7.65 -17.42
CA LEU A 86 1.04 7.44 -18.47
C LEU A 86 1.66 7.04 -19.82
N ALA A 87 2.82 7.61 -20.14
CA ALA A 87 3.55 7.29 -21.35
C ALA A 87 4.06 5.85 -21.32
N ASP A 88 4.62 5.42 -20.18
CA ASP A 88 5.11 4.05 -20.00
C ASP A 88 3.96 3.03 -20.15
N ILE A 89 2.81 3.30 -19.53
CA ILE A 89 1.64 2.41 -19.62
C ILE A 89 1.13 2.32 -21.06
N ALA A 90 1.05 3.45 -21.78
CA ALA A 90 0.62 3.47 -23.18
C ALA A 90 1.58 2.69 -24.09
N GLU A 91 2.89 2.82 -23.86
CA GLU A 91 3.91 2.08 -24.60
C GLU A 91 3.80 0.56 -24.32
N LEU A 92 3.68 0.17 -23.05
CA LEU A 92 3.51 -1.22 -22.66
C LEU A 92 2.24 -1.82 -23.26
N ALA A 93 1.12 -1.11 -23.17
CA ALA A 93 -0.16 -1.56 -23.73
C ALA A 93 -0.08 -1.81 -25.24
N ALA A 94 0.64 -0.97 -25.99
CA ALA A 94 0.83 -1.13 -27.43
C ALA A 94 1.67 -2.37 -27.82
N GLN A 95 2.49 -2.88 -26.89
CA GLN A 95 3.37 -4.03 -27.14
C GLN A 95 2.74 -5.38 -26.78
N VAL A 96 1.62 -5.39 -26.03
CA VAL A 96 0.96 -6.63 -25.60
C VAL A 96 0.29 -7.36 -26.78
N LYS A 97 0.59 -8.66 -26.92
CA LYS A 97 0.06 -9.52 -28.00
C LYS A 97 -0.80 -10.68 -27.52
N ASP A 98 -0.83 -10.94 -26.21
CA ASP A 98 -1.62 -11.98 -25.57
C ASP A 98 -2.96 -11.44 -25.03
N LEU A 99 -3.84 -12.35 -24.58
CA LEU A 99 -5.14 -12.00 -24.01
C LEU A 99 -5.09 -11.74 -22.50
N ASN A 100 -3.91 -11.83 -21.86
CA ASN A 100 -3.81 -11.72 -20.42
C ASN A 100 -3.95 -10.26 -20.01
N PHE A 101 -4.88 -10.00 -19.10
CA PHE A 101 -5.14 -8.67 -18.59
C PHE A 101 -4.00 -8.21 -17.68
N ARG A 102 -3.47 -7.03 -18.02
CA ARG A 102 -2.56 -6.27 -17.18
C ARG A 102 -3.33 -5.09 -16.59
N ILE A 103 -3.16 -4.89 -15.30
CA ILE A 103 -3.80 -3.80 -14.55
C ILE A 103 -2.69 -2.91 -13.99
N GLU A 104 -2.82 -1.61 -14.19
CA GLU A 104 -1.91 -0.61 -13.63
C GLU A 104 -2.70 0.59 -13.12
N THR A 105 -2.14 1.32 -12.15
CA THR A 105 -2.73 2.57 -11.66
C THR A 105 -1.85 3.75 -12.02
N ALA A 106 -2.49 4.85 -12.39
CA ALA A 106 -1.85 6.12 -12.73
C ALA A 106 -2.72 7.31 -12.28
N PRO A 107 -2.24 8.57 -12.38
CA PRO A 107 -3.00 9.72 -11.91
C PRO A 107 -4.37 9.95 -12.56
N ASP A 108 -4.58 9.47 -13.79
CA ASP A 108 -5.85 9.61 -14.52
C ASP A 108 -6.83 8.46 -14.20
N GLY A 109 -6.35 7.25 -13.90
CA GLY A 109 -7.17 6.16 -13.42
C GLY A 109 -6.48 4.79 -13.33
N ILE A 110 -7.32 3.76 -13.32
CA ILE A 110 -6.97 2.35 -13.44
C ILE A 110 -6.94 2.03 -14.94
N HIS A 111 -5.79 1.53 -15.41
CA HIS A 111 -5.58 1.06 -16.76
C HIS A 111 -5.70 -0.46 -16.78
N VAL A 112 -6.53 -0.98 -17.67
CA VAL A 112 -6.69 -2.43 -17.89
C VAL A 112 -6.50 -2.68 -19.36
N TYR A 113 -5.53 -3.53 -19.71
CA TYR A 113 -5.19 -3.74 -21.12
C TYR A 113 -4.71 -5.15 -21.43
N ASN A 114 -4.94 -5.56 -22.68
CA ASN A 114 -4.41 -6.75 -23.32
C ASN A 114 -4.39 -6.53 -24.85
N ARG A 115 -4.16 -7.57 -25.66
CA ARG A 115 -4.19 -7.42 -27.14
C ARG A 115 -5.53 -6.94 -27.71
N ALA A 116 -6.64 -7.15 -26.98
CA ALA A 116 -7.99 -6.84 -27.45
C ALA A 116 -8.38 -5.38 -27.20
N GLY A 117 -7.72 -4.70 -26.26
CA GLY A 117 -7.97 -3.29 -25.99
C GLY A 117 -7.27 -2.75 -24.76
N HIS A 118 -7.37 -1.43 -24.59
CA HIS A 118 -6.91 -0.67 -23.44
C HIS A 118 -8.07 0.18 -22.91
N HIS A 119 -8.46 -0.06 -21.66
CA HIS A 119 -9.56 0.63 -21.00
C HIS A 119 -9.03 1.40 -19.80
N VAL A 120 -9.50 2.63 -19.63
CA VAL A 120 -9.18 3.49 -18.48
C VAL A 120 -10.48 3.86 -17.77
N GLY A 121 -10.47 3.82 -16.45
CA GLY A 121 -11.61 4.12 -15.59
C GLY A 121 -11.16 4.40 -14.17
N ARG A 122 -12.06 4.85 -13.30
CA ARG A 122 -11.74 5.18 -11.90
C ARG A 122 -12.35 4.23 -10.88
N ASP A 123 -13.20 3.33 -11.34
CA ASP A 123 -13.91 2.37 -10.50
C ASP A 123 -13.98 1.01 -11.22
N ALA A 124 -14.00 -0.06 -10.43
CA ALA A 124 -14.04 -1.42 -10.91
C ALA A 124 -15.30 -1.73 -11.71
N LEU A 125 -16.45 -1.18 -11.30
CA LEU A 125 -17.75 -1.48 -11.91
C LEU A 125 -17.92 -0.88 -13.31
N SER A 126 -17.26 0.24 -13.62
CA SER A 126 -17.26 0.83 -14.96
C SER A 126 -16.26 0.16 -15.91
N LEU A 127 -15.23 -0.51 -15.38
CA LEU A 127 -14.22 -1.22 -16.16
C LEU A 127 -14.61 -2.67 -16.45
N PHE A 128 -15.16 -3.37 -15.46
CA PHE A 128 -15.42 -4.80 -15.52
C PHE A 128 -16.28 -5.24 -16.74
N PRO A 129 -17.38 -4.55 -17.11
CA PRO A 129 -18.18 -4.92 -18.28
C PRO A 129 -17.43 -4.86 -19.62
N LYS A 130 -16.33 -4.10 -19.68
CA LYS A 130 -15.52 -3.94 -20.90
C LYS A 130 -14.56 -5.12 -21.13
N LEU A 131 -14.38 -5.99 -20.13
CA LEU A 131 -13.40 -7.09 -20.19
C LEU A 131 -13.91 -8.35 -20.91
N GLY A 132 -15.22 -8.51 -21.08
CA GLY A 132 -15.80 -9.64 -21.84
C GLY A 132 -15.52 -11.02 -21.22
N VAL A 133 -15.47 -11.10 -19.89
CA VAL A 133 -15.18 -12.32 -19.11
C VAL A 133 -16.42 -12.96 -18.50
N ASP A 134 -17.61 -12.61 -18.99
CA ASP A 134 -18.93 -13.03 -18.49
C ASP A 134 -19.16 -14.55 -18.49
N ARG A 135 -18.41 -15.29 -19.31
CA ARG A 135 -18.51 -16.76 -19.43
C ARG A 135 -17.44 -17.53 -18.66
N ASP A 136 -16.56 -16.84 -17.95
CA ASP A 136 -15.46 -17.43 -17.18
C ASP A 136 -15.51 -16.92 -15.73
N ALA A 137 -16.33 -17.57 -14.90
CA ALA A 137 -16.57 -17.14 -13.54
C ALA A 137 -15.30 -17.03 -12.67
N PRO A 138 -14.35 -18.00 -12.70
CA PRO A 138 -13.07 -17.86 -12.00
C PRO A 138 -12.26 -16.63 -12.44
N HIS A 139 -12.15 -16.39 -13.75
CA HIS A 139 -11.39 -15.24 -14.27
C HIS A 139 -12.09 -13.91 -13.97
N ALA A 140 -13.43 -13.87 -14.10
CA ALA A 140 -14.26 -12.75 -13.68
C ALA A 140 -14.06 -12.40 -12.20
N PHE A 141 -14.07 -13.41 -11.32
CA PHE A 141 -13.84 -13.20 -9.89
C PHE A 141 -12.45 -12.60 -9.63
N TYR A 142 -11.41 -13.19 -10.22
CA TYR A 142 -10.04 -12.68 -10.12
C TYR A 142 -9.93 -11.21 -10.58
N LEU A 143 -10.42 -10.89 -11.77
CA LEU A 143 -10.37 -9.51 -12.29
C LEU A 143 -11.16 -8.55 -11.41
N GLY A 144 -12.33 -8.95 -10.91
CA GLY A 144 -13.09 -8.15 -9.96
C GLY A 144 -12.28 -7.82 -8.68
N THR A 145 -11.57 -8.81 -8.12
CA THR A 145 -10.72 -8.59 -6.94
C THR A 145 -9.55 -7.65 -7.22
N GLU A 146 -8.86 -7.82 -8.35
CA GLU A 146 -7.74 -6.97 -8.73
C GLU A 146 -8.18 -5.54 -9.06
N LEU A 147 -9.31 -5.36 -9.76
CA LEU A 147 -9.85 -4.04 -10.04
C LEU A 147 -10.26 -3.30 -8.77
N MET A 148 -10.90 -3.98 -7.82
CA MET A 148 -11.26 -3.37 -6.54
C MET A 148 -10.00 -3.00 -5.73
N LYS A 149 -8.97 -3.85 -5.75
CA LYS A 149 -7.67 -3.54 -5.12
C LYS A 149 -7.01 -2.31 -5.78
N ALA A 150 -7.05 -2.22 -7.11
CA ALA A 150 -6.54 -1.07 -7.86
C ALA A 150 -7.34 0.21 -7.56
N GLU A 151 -8.66 0.11 -7.41
CA GLU A 151 -9.54 1.23 -7.03
C GLU A 151 -9.21 1.78 -5.63
N ILE A 152 -9.08 0.90 -4.64
CA ILE A 152 -8.65 1.29 -3.28
C ILE A 152 -7.27 1.95 -3.34
N ALA A 153 -6.36 1.39 -4.13
CA ALA A 153 -5.02 1.94 -4.25
C ALA A 153 -5.00 3.33 -4.89
N LEU A 154 -5.81 3.53 -5.94
CA LEU A 154 -5.98 4.83 -6.57
C LEU A 154 -6.58 5.86 -5.60
N ALA A 155 -7.64 5.48 -4.89
CA ALA A 155 -8.36 6.36 -3.96
C ALA A 155 -7.47 6.84 -2.80
N LEU A 156 -6.63 5.94 -2.27
CA LEU A 156 -5.76 6.23 -1.13
C LEU A 156 -4.37 6.72 -1.52
N GLY A 157 -3.99 6.65 -2.79
CA GLY A 157 -2.61 6.88 -3.20
C GLY A 157 -1.67 5.80 -2.65
N LYS A 158 -2.04 4.53 -2.80
CA LYS A 158 -1.18 3.37 -2.55
C LYS A 158 -0.56 2.84 -3.82
N ARG A 159 0.63 2.25 -3.66
CA ARG A 159 1.28 1.49 -4.72
C ARG A 159 0.52 0.19 -4.95
N TYR A 160 -0.11 0.13 -6.11
CA TYR A 160 -0.69 -1.10 -6.63
C TYR A 160 0.38 -1.89 -7.39
N ALA A 161 0.39 -3.20 -7.14
CA ALA A 161 1.06 -4.17 -7.98
C ALA A 161 0.09 -5.36 -8.13
N GLN A 162 -0.13 -5.79 -9.37
CA GLN A 162 -1.02 -6.91 -9.65
C GLN A 162 -0.47 -8.19 -9.01
N ASP A 163 -1.37 -9.05 -8.53
CA ASP A 163 -1.05 -10.29 -7.79
C ASP A 163 -0.33 -10.09 -6.43
N GLU A 164 0.00 -8.86 -6.05
CA GLU A 164 0.62 -8.51 -4.76
C GLU A 164 -0.39 -7.84 -3.82
N PRO A 165 -0.34 -8.09 -2.50
CA PRO A 165 -1.17 -7.38 -1.54
C PRO A 165 -0.78 -5.90 -1.44
N LEU A 166 -1.73 -5.05 -1.07
CA LEU A 166 -1.41 -3.66 -0.73
C LEU A 166 -0.59 -3.61 0.57
N HIS A 167 0.42 -2.75 0.61
CA HIS A 167 1.30 -2.60 1.76
C HIS A 167 0.78 -1.51 2.71
N TRP A 168 0.52 -1.88 3.96
CA TRP A 168 -0.13 -1.02 4.97
C TRP A 168 0.82 -0.56 6.09
N GLY A 169 2.13 -0.57 5.83
CA GLY A 169 3.14 -0.33 6.87
C GLY A 169 2.96 -1.30 8.04
N VAL A 170 2.94 -0.80 9.28
CA VAL A 170 2.72 -1.61 10.49
C VAL A 170 1.23 -1.83 10.82
N ALA A 171 0.30 -1.19 10.09
CA ALA A 171 -1.14 -1.33 10.36
C ALA A 171 -1.64 -2.77 10.16
N VAL A 172 -0.98 -3.52 9.28
CA VAL A 172 -1.25 -4.95 9.02
C VAL A 172 0.05 -5.71 9.26
N SER A 173 -0.03 -6.93 9.81
CA SER A 173 1.15 -7.78 9.92
C SER A 173 1.68 -8.11 8.53
N PRO A 174 3.00 -8.08 8.30
CA PRO A 174 3.54 -8.52 7.03
C PRO A 174 3.18 -10.00 6.82
N ASP A 175 2.94 -10.39 5.57
CA ASP A 175 2.85 -11.80 5.23
C ASP A 175 4.22 -12.44 5.50
N GLU A 176 4.22 -13.62 6.12
CA GLU A 176 5.44 -14.40 6.31
C GLU A 176 5.93 -14.90 4.94
N GLU A 177 6.75 -14.10 4.27
CA GLU A 177 7.40 -14.52 3.04
C GLU A 177 8.62 -15.39 3.36
N ASP A 178 8.57 -16.65 2.92
CA ASP A 178 9.74 -17.52 2.90
C ASP A 178 10.72 -17.03 1.83
N LEU A 179 11.65 -16.15 2.24
CA LEU A 179 12.70 -15.58 1.38
C LEU A 179 13.64 -16.63 0.79
N THR A 180 13.57 -17.90 1.22
CA THR A 180 14.37 -18.99 0.65
C THR A 180 13.71 -19.65 -0.56
N ARG A 181 12.49 -19.25 -0.92
CA ARG A 181 11.75 -19.82 -2.05
C ARG A 181 11.33 -18.74 -3.05
N LEU A 182 11.36 -19.11 -4.33
CA LEU A 182 10.73 -18.32 -5.38
C LEU A 182 9.22 -18.34 -5.15
N LYS A 183 8.61 -17.15 -5.13
CA LYS A 183 7.16 -16.97 -5.01
C LYS A 183 6.47 -17.67 -6.17
N GLN A 184 5.35 -18.35 -5.89
CA GLN A 184 4.59 -19.04 -6.94
C GLN A 184 4.07 -18.02 -7.96
N ALA A 185 4.11 -18.39 -9.24
CA ALA A 185 3.55 -17.57 -10.31
C ALA A 185 2.08 -17.25 -10.04
N GLY A 186 1.74 -15.96 -10.10
CA GLY A 186 0.41 -15.40 -9.90
C GLY A 186 -0.60 -15.86 -10.95
N HIS A 187 -1.85 -15.45 -10.78
CA HIS A 187 -2.95 -15.91 -11.64
C HIS A 187 -2.80 -15.43 -13.09
N THR A 188 -2.12 -14.29 -13.32
CA THR A 188 -1.78 -13.76 -14.66
C THR A 188 -0.93 -14.70 -15.52
N LEU A 189 -0.11 -15.56 -14.90
CA LEU A 189 0.83 -16.44 -15.61
C LEU A 189 0.28 -17.85 -15.87
N ARG A 190 -0.89 -18.19 -15.31
CA ARG A 190 -1.49 -19.52 -15.44
C ARG A 190 -2.51 -19.64 -16.58
N GLY A 191 -2.93 -18.52 -17.17
CA GLY A 191 -3.75 -18.49 -18.37
C GLY A 191 -2.88 -18.47 -19.63
N ALA A 192 -2.52 -19.65 -20.13
CA ALA A 192 -1.97 -19.87 -21.46
C ALA A 192 -2.58 -21.14 -22.06
#